data_AF-A0A7C4BYC7-F1
#
_entry.id   AF-A0A7C4BYC7-F1
#
_cell.length_a   1.000
_cell.length_b   1.000
_cell.length_c   1.000
_cell.angle_alpha   90.00
_cell.angle_beta   90.00
_cell.angle_gamma   90.00
#
_symmetry.space_group_name_H-M   'P 1'
#
loop_
_entity.id
_entity.type
_entity.pdbx_description
1 polymer ?
#
loop_
_entity_poly.entity_id
_entity_poly.type
_entity_poly.pdbx_seq_one_letter_code
_entity_poly.pdbx_strand_id
1 'polypeptide(L)'
;MGKILGTIVWSVFLAAAAGTLRANSGSLAALPAPPVKRSGVPADGGLTCAACHASLGPANSDTRGKLKVAAASYQPGVKQKIRVEIQHPEARRWGFQLTARLASDESKMAGSFTADDNVQVRCDDGQVRGAPAPCAPGLLQFASHTAASTRAGVTGGVVWEVEWTPPESDVGDVVFYAAGNAANFSADNTGDSVYTAVRRISGPCGLSGRPVISGVGNAASYATGQITTNGLVTIVGSNFLPRGMRRLLHPGDFDDGLFPKELSCLAVEINGVRAPIAYVDSGQVNVQTPSITVLGPVPVRVIANPGRSNELRSEAATVNMVNYAPGLFQFPGTSNIAAHVADGSAYIGPTTVAPNARAARPGEVITVYGTGFNATEPFYQAGELVPLDERARIRDRFTILVGGAALAAGDILYAGLAPGAISGLYQFNIRIPASASDGEVPVVIEIGGQRTQPGVTIPVRR
;
A
#
# COMPACT_ATOMS: atom_id res chain seq x y z
N MET A 1 0.38 17.92 -7.51
CA MET A 1 -0.80 18.27 -6.71
C MET A 1 -1.89 17.18 -6.64
N GLY A 2 -1.70 15.96 -7.18
CA GLY A 2 -2.70 14.84 -7.05
C GLY A 2 -2.15 13.48 -6.67
N LYS A 3 -0.85 13.42 -6.36
CA LYS A 3 -0.10 12.17 -6.23
C LYS A 3 -0.21 11.54 -4.83
N ILE A 4 -1.03 12.08 -3.93
CA ILE A 4 -1.25 11.53 -2.58
C ILE A 4 -2.61 10.85 -2.52
N LEU A 5 -3.66 11.52 -3.03
CA LEU A 5 -5.00 10.94 -3.04
C LEU A 5 -5.14 9.79 -4.04
N GLY A 6 -4.57 9.94 -5.24
CA GLY A 6 -4.48 8.84 -6.20
C GLY A 6 -3.61 7.67 -5.74
N THR A 7 -2.93 7.78 -4.60
CA THR A 7 -2.00 6.79 -4.05
C THR A 7 -2.53 6.14 -2.80
N ILE A 8 -3.17 6.90 -1.91
CA ILE A 8 -3.71 6.37 -0.65
C ILE A 8 -5.12 5.79 -0.86
N VAL A 9 -5.89 6.29 -1.84
CA VAL A 9 -7.26 5.80 -2.12
C VAL A 9 -7.27 4.65 -3.14
N TRP A 10 -6.25 4.52 -4.01
CA TRP A 10 -6.22 3.48 -5.05
C TRP A 10 -5.58 2.16 -4.62
N SER A 11 -4.86 2.10 -3.50
CA SER A 11 -4.22 0.86 -3.03
C SER A 11 -5.18 -0.13 -2.34
N VAL A 12 -6.49 0.14 -2.31
CA VAL A 12 -7.48 -0.65 -1.54
C VAL A 12 -8.48 -1.44 -2.40
N PHE A 13 -8.47 -1.34 -3.74
CA PHE A 13 -9.41 -2.10 -4.56
C PHE A 13 -8.74 -2.87 -5.71
N LEU A 14 -8.47 -4.15 -5.45
CA LEU A 14 -8.39 -5.19 -6.48
C LEU A 14 -8.79 -6.54 -5.88
N ALA A 15 -10.05 -6.93 -6.08
CA ALA A 15 -10.52 -8.30 -5.89
C ALA A 15 -10.95 -8.85 -7.26
N ALA A 16 -10.36 -9.98 -7.62
CA ALA A 16 -10.43 -10.62 -8.93
C ALA A 16 -11.80 -11.23 -9.27
N ALA A 17 -12.14 -11.24 -10.56
CA ALA A 17 -13.25 -12.02 -11.10
C ALA A 17 -12.84 -13.50 -11.24
N ALA A 18 -13.65 -14.41 -10.72
CA ALA A 18 -13.44 -15.86 -10.78
C ALA A 18 -14.07 -16.48 -12.04
N GLY A 19 -13.28 -17.20 -12.82
CA GLY A 19 -13.75 -18.11 -13.88
C GLY A 19 -13.58 -19.56 -13.43
N THR A 20 -14.66 -20.34 -13.47
CA THR A 20 -14.69 -21.75 -13.05
C THR A 20 -14.13 -22.70 -14.10
N LEU A 21 -13.16 -23.54 -13.73
CA LEU A 21 -12.81 -24.76 -14.46
C LEU A 21 -12.78 -25.94 -13.49
N ARG A 22 -13.54 -26.99 -13.81
CA ARG A 22 -13.56 -28.26 -13.08
C ARG A 22 -12.45 -29.18 -13.61
N ALA A 23 -11.79 -29.91 -12.72
CA ALA A 23 -10.97 -31.07 -13.09
C ALA A 23 -11.17 -32.22 -12.09
N ASN A 24 -11.21 -33.44 -12.64
CA ASN A 24 -11.53 -34.71 -11.99
C ASN A 24 -10.44 -35.23 -11.04
N SER A 25 -10.91 -36.00 -10.06
CA SER A 25 -10.17 -36.79 -9.07
C SER A 25 -9.53 -38.06 -9.63
N GLY A 26 -8.32 -38.40 -9.15
CA GLY A 26 -7.74 -39.73 -9.35
C GLY A 26 -6.28 -39.90 -8.88
N SER A 27 -6.09 -40.78 -7.89
CA SER A 27 -4.90 -41.57 -7.50
C SER A 27 -3.76 -40.94 -6.67
N LEU A 28 -3.29 -41.76 -5.71
CA LEU A 28 -2.20 -41.60 -4.72
C LEU A 28 -0.79 -41.42 -5.33
N ALA A 29 -0.64 -40.61 -6.38
CA ALA A 29 0.65 -40.19 -6.90
C ALA A 29 1.20 -39.02 -6.08
N ALA A 30 2.53 -38.89 -6.00
CA ALA A 30 3.21 -37.75 -5.38
C ALA A 30 2.49 -36.44 -5.74
N LEU A 31 2.16 -35.60 -4.73
CA LEU A 31 1.45 -34.35 -4.98
C LEU A 31 2.19 -33.60 -6.09
N PRO A 32 1.56 -33.41 -7.27
CA PRO A 32 2.28 -32.86 -8.40
C PRO A 32 2.52 -31.37 -8.16
N ALA A 33 3.61 -30.85 -8.71
CA ALA A 33 3.95 -29.43 -8.63
C ALA A 33 2.72 -28.55 -8.91
N PRO A 34 2.51 -27.44 -8.18
CA PRO A 34 1.40 -26.54 -8.46
C PRO A 34 1.48 -26.03 -9.91
N PRO A 35 0.34 -25.84 -10.60
CA PRO A 35 0.33 -25.14 -11.89
C PRO A 35 1.11 -23.83 -11.81
N VAL A 36 1.90 -23.50 -12.83
CA VAL A 36 2.62 -22.21 -12.89
C VAL A 36 1.62 -21.05 -12.98
N LYS A 37 2.07 -19.81 -12.73
CA LYS A 37 1.20 -18.61 -12.78
C LYS A 37 0.03 -18.66 -11.78
N ARG A 38 0.35 -19.07 -10.54
CA ARG A 38 -0.58 -19.13 -9.40
C ARG A 38 -0.11 -18.29 -8.21
N SER A 39 0.82 -17.37 -8.44
CA SER A 39 1.40 -16.51 -7.39
C SER A 39 0.67 -15.17 -7.21
N GLY A 40 -0.40 -14.91 -7.97
CA GLY A 40 -1.16 -13.65 -7.89
C GLY A 40 -0.54 -12.46 -8.64
N VAL A 41 0.38 -12.69 -9.58
CA VAL A 41 0.98 -11.62 -10.39
C VAL A 41 -0.11 -11.00 -11.29
N PRO A 42 -0.30 -9.67 -11.30
CA PRO A 42 -1.26 -9.01 -12.17
C PRO A 42 -1.07 -9.34 -13.65
N ALA A 43 0.18 -9.35 -14.14
CA ALA A 43 0.52 -9.71 -15.52
C ALA A 43 0.16 -11.17 -15.90
N ASP A 44 0.01 -12.05 -14.91
CA ASP A 44 -0.45 -13.44 -15.09
C ASP A 44 -1.99 -13.57 -14.90
N GLY A 45 -2.73 -12.46 -14.97
CA GLY A 45 -4.18 -12.42 -14.75
C GLY A 45 -4.60 -12.44 -13.28
N GLY A 46 -3.66 -12.26 -12.34
CA GLY A 46 -3.94 -12.25 -10.90
C GLY A 46 -4.35 -13.61 -10.32
N LEU A 47 -4.15 -14.71 -11.07
CA LEU A 47 -4.56 -16.03 -10.64
C LEU A 47 -3.71 -16.52 -9.45
N THR A 48 -4.39 -17.13 -8.48
CA THR A 48 -3.77 -17.68 -7.26
C THR A 48 -4.08 -19.17 -7.12
N CYS A 49 -3.54 -19.82 -6.08
CA CYS A 49 -3.96 -21.17 -5.71
C CYS A 49 -5.46 -21.29 -5.41
N ALA A 50 -6.15 -20.18 -5.11
CA ALA A 50 -7.60 -20.16 -4.90
C ALA A 50 -8.39 -20.47 -6.19
N ALA A 51 -7.76 -20.47 -7.36
CA ALA A 51 -8.38 -20.98 -8.59
C ALA A 51 -8.75 -22.47 -8.49
N CYS A 52 -8.06 -23.23 -7.63
CA CYS A 52 -8.37 -24.63 -7.36
C CYS A 52 -8.85 -24.84 -5.92
N HIS A 53 -8.36 -24.06 -4.95
CA HIS A 53 -8.69 -24.12 -3.52
C HIS A 53 -9.63 -22.96 -3.11
N ALA A 54 -10.84 -22.94 -3.68
CA ALA A 54 -11.77 -21.81 -3.57
C ALA A 54 -12.79 -21.92 -2.42
N SER A 55 -12.86 -23.05 -1.72
CA SER A 55 -13.98 -23.37 -0.83
C SER A 55 -14.15 -22.42 0.37
N LEU A 56 -13.08 -21.72 0.76
CA LEU A 56 -13.07 -20.78 1.88
C LEU A 56 -13.01 -19.32 1.41
N GLY A 57 -13.31 -19.07 0.13
CA GLY A 57 -13.31 -17.75 -0.48
C GLY A 57 -11.99 -17.40 -1.19
N PRO A 58 -11.84 -16.12 -1.60
CA PRO A 58 -10.60 -15.62 -2.20
C PRO A 58 -9.38 -15.77 -1.29
N ALA A 59 -8.18 -15.62 -1.86
CA ALA A 59 -6.95 -15.61 -1.06
C ALA A 59 -6.98 -14.52 0.04
N ASN A 60 -6.38 -14.83 1.19
CA ASN A 60 -6.33 -13.99 2.40
C ASN A 60 -7.69 -13.72 3.08
N SER A 61 -8.74 -14.50 2.78
CA SER A 61 -10.05 -14.32 3.45
C SER A 61 -10.04 -14.76 4.92
N ASP A 62 -9.24 -15.76 5.28
CA ASP A 62 -9.11 -16.24 6.66
C ASP A 62 -8.00 -15.48 7.40
N THR A 63 -8.36 -14.56 8.27
CA THR A 63 -7.41 -13.70 8.99
C THR A 63 -6.59 -14.43 10.07
N ARG A 64 -6.88 -15.71 10.34
CA ARG A 64 -6.14 -16.52 11.32
C ARG A 64 -4.79 -17.01 10.80
N GLY A 65 -4.59 -17.00 9.48
CA GLY A 65 -3.32 -17.34 8.86
C GLY A 65 -2.72 -16.18 8.08
N LYS A 66 -1.49 -16.39 7.59
CA LYS A 66 -0.77 -15.42 6.77
C LYS A 66 0.36 -16.06 5.97
N LEU A 67 0.76 -15.40 4.89
CA LEU A 67 1.98 -15.66 4.14
C LEU A 67 2.90 -14.44 4.23
N LYS A 68 4.20 -14.67 4.43
CA LYS A 68 5.24 -13.64 4.40
C LYS A 68 6.36 -14.08 3.47
N VAL A 69 6.87 -13.14 2.68
CA VAL A 69 8.11 -13.31 1.90
C VAL A 69 9.15 -12.38 2.50
N ALA A 70 10.18 -12.94 3.12
CA ALA A 70 11.30 -12.18 3.65
C ALA A 70 12.48 -12.23 2.67
N ALA A 71 12.89 -11.05 2.23
CA ALA A 71 13.98 -10.83 1.29
C ALA A 71 14.70 -9.52 1.62
N ALA A 72 16.02 -9.53 1.59
CA ALA A 72 16.85 -8.35 1.74
C ALA A 72 17.04 -7.63 0.39
N SER A 73 17.53 -6.39 0.43
CA SER A 73 18.02 -5.71 -0.78
C SER A 73 19.08 -6.57 -1.47
N TYR A 74 19.11 -6.53 -2.80
CA TYR A 74 20.02 -7.37 -3.58
C TYR A 74 21.29 -6.65 -4.00
N GLN A 75 22.34 -7.42 -4.23
CA GLN A 75 23.51 -7.01 -5.01
C GLN A 75 23.50 -7.77 -6.33
N PRO A 76 23.70 -7.12 -7.49
CA PRO A 76 23.67 -7.79 -8.78
C PRO A 76 24.58 -9.03 -8.83
N GLY A 77 24.07 -10.14 -9.37
CA GLY A 77 24.77 -11.43 -9.48
C GLY A 77 25.06 -12.17 -8.16
N VAL A 78 24.85 -11.55 -6.99
CA VAL A 78 25.15 -12.17 -5.69
C VAL A 78 23.95 -12.98 -5.20
N LYS A 79 24.13 -14.30 -5.14
CA LYS A 79 23.13 -15.24 -4.60
C LYS A 79 22.69 -14.87 -3.18
N GLN A 80 21.41 -15.03 -2.92
CA GLN A 80 20.84 -14.89 -1.58
C GLN A 80 19.66 -15.83 -1.33
N LYS A 81 19.27 -15.97 -0.06
CA LYS A 81 18.13 -16.78 0.35
C LYS A 81 16.90 -15.91 0.54
N ILE A 82 15.80 -16.34 -0.05
CA ILE A 82 14.45 -15.80 0.16
C ILE A 82 13.71 -16.75 1.08
N ARG A 83 13.06 -16.22 2.12
CA ARG A 83 12.25 -17.04 3.04
C ARG A 83 10.77 -16.88 2.72
N VAL A 84 10.10 -18.00 2.48
CA VAL A 84 8.65 -18.07 2.30
C VAL A 84 8.06 -18.70 3.55
N GLU A 85 7.33 -17.91 4.34
CA GLU A 85 6.81 -18.28 5.65
C GLU A 85 5.29 -18.29 5.63
N ILE A 86 4.67 -19.43 5.89
CA ILE A 86 3.21 -19.58 5.92
C ILE A 86 2.76 -20.09 7.29
N GLN A 87 1.65 -19.55 7.79
CA GLN A 87 1.14 -19.83 9.14
C GLN A 87 -0.37 -19.99 9.09
N HIS A 88 -0.90 -20.97 9.81
CA HIS A 88 -2.34 -21.15 10.04
C HIS A 88 -2.55 -22.14 11.20
N PRO A 89 -3.44 -21.85 12.17
CA PRO A 89 -3.61 -22.70 13.36
C PRO A 89 -4.14 -24.12 13.05
N GLU A 90 -5.00 -24.24 12.03
CA GLU A 90 -5.70 -25.50 11.73
C GLU A 90 -5.09 -26.30 10.59
N ALA A 91 -4.12 -25.73 9.87
CA ALA A 91 -3.51 -26.44 8.74
C ALA A 91 -2.64 -27.61 9.21
N ARG A 92 -2.54 -28.61 8.34
CA ARG A 92 -1.84 -29.89 8.56
C ARG A 92 -0.95 -30.27 7.38
N ARG A 93 -1.00 -29.51 6.28
CA ARG A 93 -0.11 -29.66 5.13
C ARG A 93 0.10 -28.32 4.46
N TRP A 94 1.23 -28.15 3.81
CA TRP A 94 1.69 -26.85 3.35
C TRP A 94 2.21 -26.91 1.93
N GLY A 95 1.98 -25.84 1.17
CA GLY A 95 2.59 -25.64 -0.13
C GLY A 95 2.77 -24.17 -0.45
N PHE A 96 3.68 -23.88 -1.37
CA PHE A 96 3.87 -22.54 -1.92
C PHE A 96 4.21 -22.56 -3.41
N GLN A 97 4.05 -21.41 -4.04
CA GLN A 97 4.69 -21.01 -5.28
C GLN A 97 5.23 -19.59 -5.12
N LEU A 98 6.42 -19.31 -5.67
CA LEU A 98 7.11 -18.03 -5.64
C LEU A 98 7.62 -17.69 -7.04
N THR A 99 7.52 -16.43 -7.45
CA THR A 99 8.17 -15.90 -8.66
C THR A 99 8.77 -14.52 -8.39
N ALA A 100 9.77 -14.14 -9.17
CA ALA A 100 10.45 -12.84 -9.09
C ALA A 100 10.28 -12.08 -10.41
N ARG A 101 9.75 -10.85 -10.32
CA ARG A 101 9.42 -9.99 -11.47
C ARG A 101 10.21 -8.68 -11.44
N LEU A 102 10.50 -8.14 -12.62
CA LEU A 102 10.97 -6.77 -12.72
C LEU A 102 9.84 -5.83 -12.31
N ALA A 103 10.12 -4.85 -11.45
CA ALA A 103 9.13 -3.84 -11.10
C ALA A 103 8.76 -2.91 -12.26
N SER A 104 9.67 -2.76 -13.24
CA SER A 104 9.47 -1.94 -14.44
C SER A 104 8.60 -2.62 -15.49
N ASP A 105 8.53 -3.95 -15.47
CA ASP A 105 7.72 -4.77 -16.37
C ASP A 105 7.46 -6.13 -15.71
N GLU A 106 6.28 -6.29 -15.12
CA GLU A 106 5.91 -7.50 -14.38
C GLU A 106 5.76 -8.75 -15.28
N SER A 107 5.77 -8.58 -16.61
CA SER A 107 5.80 -9.71 -17.54
C SER A 107 7.18 -10.35 -17.67
N LYS A 108 8.22 -9.74 -17.06
CA LYS A 108 9.61 -10.17 -17.18
C LYS A 108 10.14 -10.80 -15.89
N MET A 109 10.97 -11.82 -16.04
CA MET A 109 11.67 -12.49 -14.95
C MET A 109 12.75 -11.57 -14.35
N ALA A 110 12.91 -11.60 -13.03
CA ALA A 110 14.03 -10.98 -12.31
C ALA A 110 14.91 -12.04 -11.66
N GLY A 111 16.07 -12.31 -12.27
CA GLY A 111 17.03 -13.29 -11.76
C GLY A 111 16.61 -14.73 -12.01
N SER A 112 17.14 -15.66 -11.22
CA SER A 112 16.91 -17.11 -11.35
C SER A 112 16.80 -17.79 -9.99
N PHE A 113 16.00 -18.84 -9.90
CA PHE A 113 15.92 -19.69 -8.72
C PHE A 113 16.76 -20.95 -8.89
N THR A 114 17.30 -21.45 -7.78
CA THR A 114 18.01 -22.73 -7.74
C THR A 114 17.13 -23.78 -7.07
N ALA A 115 17.01 -24.96 -7.68
CA ALA A 115 16.30 -26.10 -7.09
C ALA A 115 17.18 -26.85 -6.08
N ASP A 116 16.54 -27.46 -5.08
CA ASP A 116 17.15 -28.35 -4.09
C ASP A 116 16.14 -29.44 -3.66
N ASP A 117 16.45 -30.20 -2.60
CA ASP A 117 15.59 -31.28 -2.10
C ASP A 117 14.21 -30.79 -1.61
N ASN A 118 14.10 -29.52 -1.23
CA ASN A 118 12.90 -28.89 -0.70
C ASN A 118 12.18 -28.00 -1.71
N VAL A 119 12.87 -27.52 -2.73
CA VAL A 119 12.37 -26.56 -3.71
C VAL A 119 12.60 -27.07 -5.13
N GLN A 120 11.51 -27.18 -5.90
CA GLN A 120 11.58 -27.40 -7.34
C GLN A 120 11.35 -26.09 -8.11
N VAL A 121 11.96 -25.98 -9.29
CA VAL A 121 11.78 -24.83 -10.20
C VAL A 121 11.13 -25.30 -11.50
N ARG A 122 10.07 -24.58 -11.91
CA ARG A 122 9.35 -24.79 -13.17
C ARG A 122 9.47 -23.55 -14.06
N CYS A 123 9.65 -23.79 -15.35
CA CYS A 123 9.78 -22.79 -16.40
C CYS A 123 8.45 -22.64 -17.14
N ASP A 124 8.07 -21.41 -17.47
CA ASP A 124 6.91 -21.15 -18.32
C ASP A 124 7.18 -21.53 -19.78
N ASP A 125 6.77 -22.72 -20.17
CA ASP A 125 6.81 -23.24 -21.54
C ASP A 125 5.45 -23.11 -22.25
N GLY A 126 4.52 -22.35 -21.66
CA GLY A 126 3.14 -22.23 -22.12
C GLY A 126 2.21 -23.35 -21.66
N GLN A 127 2.71 -24.40 -21.00
CA GLN A 127 1.89 -25.46 -20.42
C GLN A 127 1.48 -25.13 -18.97
N VAL A 128 0.35 -25.70 -18.54
CA VAL A 128 -0.24 -25.45 -17.21
C VAL A 128 0.74 -25.75 -16.06
N ARG A 129 1.61 -26.75 -16.21
CA ARG A 129 2.57 -27.17 -15.16
C ARG A 129 4.00 -26.65 -15.38
N GLY A 130 4.30 -26.09 -16.55
CA GLY A 130 5.66 -25.73 -16.94
C GLY A 130 6.60 -26.92 -17.12
N ALA A 131 7.75 -26.66 -17.73
CA ALA A 131 8.86 -27.61 -17.83
C ALA A 131 9.74 -27.56 -16.57
N PRO A 132 10.37 -28.67 -16.14
CA PRO A 132 11.39 -28.61 -15.09
C PRO A 132 12.61 -27.78 -15.52
N ALA A 133 13.25 -27.08 -14.58
CA ALA A 133 14.52 -26.39 -14.81
C ALA A 133 15.63 -27.35 -15.32
N PRO A 134 16.64 -26.87 -16.07
CA PRO A 134 17.01 -25.47 -16.30
C PRO A 134 16.11 -24.72 -17.30
N CYS A 135 15.80 -23.46 -16.99
CA CYS A 135 14.96 -22.61 -17.84
C CYS A 135 15.78 -21.89 -18.90
N ALA A 136 15.26 -21.83 -20.13
CA ALA A 136 15.85 -21.00 -21.18
C ALA A 136 15.85 -19.51 -20.76
N PRO A 137 16.83 -18.71 -21.20
CA PRO A 137 16.91 -17.28 -20.90
C PRO A 137 15.60 -16.55 -21.23
N GLY A 138 15.14 -15.70 -20.32
CA GLY A 138 13.93 -14.89 -20.51
C GLY A 138 12.62 -15.59 -20.16
N LEU A 139 12.61 -16.91 -19.94
CA LEU A 139 11.42 -17.60 -19.43
C LEU A 139 11.16 -17.24 -17.96
N LEU A 140 9.87 -17.16 -17.63
CA LEU A 140 9.41 -16.98 -16.26
C LEU A 140 9.70 -18.25 -15.46
N GLN A 141 10.22 -18.08 -14.24
CA GLN A 141 10.51 -19.18 -13.33
C GLN A 141 9.56 -19.14 -12.12
N PHE A 142 9.16 -20.32 -11.66
CA PHE A 142 8.31 -20.52 -10.50
C PHE A 142 8.97 -21.53 -9.57
N ALA A 143 9.45 -21.05 -8.43
CA ALA A 143 9.93 -21.90 -7.34
C ALA A 143 8.73 -22.41 -6.54
N SER A 144 8.73 -23.67 -6.15
CA SER A 144 7.65 -24.27 -5.35
C SER A 144 8.16 -25.43 -4.51
N HIS A 145 7.38 -25.84 -3.53
CA HIS A 145 7.66 -27.00 -2.69
C HIS A 145 7.84 -28.29 -3.51
N THR A 146 8.67 -29.20 -3.02
CA THR A 146 8.69 -30.61 -3.46
C THR A 146 7.65 -31.41 -2.69
N ALA A 147 7.31 -32.62 -3.15
CA ALA A 147 6.37 -33.49 -2.43
C ALA A 147 6.85 -33.79 -0.99
N ALA A 148 8.17 -33.96 -0.82
CA ALA A 148 8.82 -34.20 0.47
C ALA A 148 8.74 -32.99 1.42
N SER A 149 8.73 -31.75 0.89
CA SER A 149 8.74 -30.54 1.71
C SER A 149 7.36 -30.00 2.07
N THR A 150 6.29 -30.77 1.83
CA THR A 150 4.90 -30.40 2.21
C THR A 150 4.59 -30.54 3.71
N ARG A 151 5.53 -31.10 4.50
CA ARG A 151 5.50 -31.15 5.97
C ARG A 151 4.17 -31.67 6.53
N ALA A 152 3.78 -32.86 6.07
CA ALA A 152 2.55 -33.52 6.51
C ALA A 152 2.48 -33.66 8.04
N GLY A 153 1.33 -33.29 8.62
CA GLY A 153 1.07 -33.37 10.06
C GLY A 153 1.64 -32.20 10.88
N VAL A 154 2.48 -31.35 10.30
CA VAL A 154 3.05 -30.19 11.00
C VAL A 154 1.99 -29.10 11.14
N THR A 155 1.83 -28.57 12.37
CA THR A 155 0.86 -27.52 12.72
C THR A 155 1.51 -26.16 12.93
N GLY A 156 0.73 -25.08 12.88
CA GLY A 156 1.16 -23.73 13.27
C GLY A 156 1.83 -22.94 12.15
N GLY A 157 2.78 -23.52 11.43
CA GLY A 157 3.40 -22.88 10.27
C GLY A 157 4.70 -23.52 9.81
N VAL A 158 5.16 -23.12 8.62
CA VAL A 158 6.36 -23.65 7.97
C VAL A 158 7.11 -22.58 7.18
N VAL A 159 8.40 -22.82 6.93
CA VAL A 159 9.29 -21.88 6.22
C VAL A 159 10.10 -22.62 5.18
N TRP A 160 10.09 -22.18 3.93
CA TRP A 160 11.04 -22.62 2.90
C TRP A 160 12.12 -21.57 2.68
N GLU A 161 13.37 -22.02 2.56
CA GLU A 161 14.48 -21.19 2.07
C GLU A 161 14.65 -21.45 0.58
N VAL A 162 14.45 -20.43 -0.23
CA VAL A 162 14.59 -20.50 -1.68
C VAL A 162 15.87 -19.75 -2.07
N GLU A 163 16.82 -20.43 -2.68
CA GLU A 163 18.00 -19.77 -3.24
C GLU A 163 17.61 -19.00 -4.52
N TRP A 164 17.96 -17.72 -4.56
CA TRP A 164 17.71 -16.83 -5.69
C TRP A 164 19.00 -16.07 -6.06
N THR A 165 19.29 -16.03 -7.36
CA THR A 165 20.37 -15.23 -7.94
C THR A 165 19.75 -14.01 -8.63
N PRO A 166 20.01 -12.78 -8.18
CA PRO A 166 19.58 -11.57 -8.88
C PRO A 166 20.19 -11.48 -10.28
N PRO A 167 19.64 -10.64 -11.18
CA PRO A 167 20.31 -10.31 -12.44
C PRO A 167 21.76 -9.84 -12.22
N GLU A 168 22.63 -10.10 -13.21
CA GLU A 168 24.04 -9.70 -13.22
C GLU A 168 24.26 -8.19 -13.12
N SER A 169 23.28 -7.39 -13.56
CA SER A 169 23.26 -5.93 -13.47
C SER A 169 22.13 -5.43 -12.57
N ASP A 170 22.25 -4.19 -12.10
CA ASP A 170 21.16 -3.55 -11.36
C ASP A 170 19.98 -3.26 -12.29
N VAL A 171 18.84 -3.90 -12.01
CA VAL A 171 17.59 -3.75 -12.77
C VAL A 171 16.57 -2.87 -12.04
N GLY A 172 16.97 -2.22 -10.95
CA GLY A 172 16.09 -1.43 -10.09
C GLY A 172 15.35 -2.29 -9.07
N ASP A 173 14.07 -2.05 -8.87
CA ASP A 173 13.30 -2.83 -7.90
C ASP A 173 12.89 -4.20 -8.48
N VAL A 174 12.94 -5.22 -7.63
CA VAL A 174 12.44 -6.57 -7.91
C VAL A 174 11.23 -6.85 -7.02
N VAL A 175 10.18 -7.43 -7.61
CA VAL A 175 8.95 -7.81 -6.89
C VAL A 175 8.81 -9.32 -6.85
N PHE A 176 8.83 -9.87 -5.65
CA PHE A 176 8.46 -11.25 -5.39
C PHE A 176 6.96 -11.36 -5.19
N TYR A 177 6.36 -12.32 -5.88
CA TYR A 177 4.98 -12.71 -5.72
C TYR A 177 4.93 -14.14 -5.23
N ALA A 178 4.17 -14.39 -4.18
CA ALA A 178 4.00 -15.73 -3.64
C ALA A 178 2.53 -16.04 -3.36
N ALA A 179 2.18 -17.30 -3.56
CA ALA A 179 0.95 -17.90 -3.03
C ALA A 179 1.30 -19.10 -2.16
N GLY A 180 0.57 -19.26 -1.07
CA GLY A 180 0.72 -20.32 -0.09
C GLY A 180 -0.60 -21.05 0.10
N ASN A 181 -0.56 -22.36 0.22
CA ASN A 181 -1.71 -23.18 0.58
C ASN A 181 -1.52 -23.74 1.99
N ALA A 182 -2.42 -23.40 2.90
CA ALA A 182 -2.51 -23.97 4.24
C ALA A 182 -3.65 -25.00 4.24
N ALA A 183 -3.28 -26.26 4.01
CA ALA A 183 -4.22 -27.32 3.70
C ALA A 183 -4.63 -28.13 4.93
N ASN A 184 -5.85 -28.65 4.92
CA ASN A 184 -6.42 -29.47 6.00
C ASN A 184 -6.01 -30.96 5.95
N PHE A 185 -5.25 -31.36 4.92
CA PHE A 185 -4.78 -32.73 4.68
C PHE A 185 -5.86 -33.75 4.26
N SER A 186 -6.98 -33.28 3.67
CA SER A 186 -8.09 -34.12 3.14
C SER A 186 -7.77 -34.86 1.83
N ALA A 187 -6.65 -34.53 1.17
CA ALA A 187 -6.27 -34.99 -0.18
C ALA A 187 -7.19 -34.50 -1.32
N ASP A 188 -8.06 -33.52 -1.06
CA ASP A 188 -8.79 -32.76 -2.08
C ASP A 188 -8.47 -31.26 -1.97
N ASN A 189 -9.19 -30.42 -2.72
CA ASN A 189 -8.97 -28.96 -2.72
C ASN A 189 -9.93 -28.19 -1.78
N THR A 190 -10.66 -28.89 -0.91
CA THR A 190 -11.68 -28.30 -0.04
C THR A 190 -11.18 -28.14 1.39
N GLY A 191 -11.64 -27.07 2.06
CA GLY A 191 -11.21 -26.74 3.42
C GLY A 191 -9.77 -26.23 3.53
N ASP A 192 -9.21 -25.79 2.40
CA ASP A 192 -7.87 -25.23 2.29
C ASP A 192 -7.91 -23.69 2.28
N SER A 193 -7.03 -23.06 3.08
CA SER A 193 -6.91 -21.60 3.14
C SER A 193 -5.73 -21.14 2.28
N VAL A 194 -6.01 -20.30 1.29
CA VAL A 194 -4.98 -19.72 0.40
C VAL A 194 -4.57 -18.34 0.88
N TYR A 195 -3.26 -18.11 0.87
CA TYR A 195 -2.66 -16.82 1.21
C TYR A 195 -1.79 -16.31 0.08
N THR A 196 -1.70 -15.01 -0.10
CA THR A 196 -0.74 -14.38 -1.01
C THR A 196 0.11 -13.36 -0.29
N ALA A 197 1.32 -13.18 -0.80
CA ALA A 197 2.25 -12.18 -0.30
C ALA A 197 2.99 -11.57 -1.46
N VAL A 198 3.24 -10.27 -1.36
CA VAL A 198 4.06 -9.52 -2.29
C VAL A 198 5.19 -8.90 -1.51
N ARG A 199 6.41 -9.04 -1.99
CA ARG A 199 7.59 -8.42 -1.38
C ARG A 199 8.41 -7.72 -2.44
N ARG A 200 8.65 -6.43 -2.26
CA ARG A 200 9.51 -5.64 -3.12
C ARG A 200 10.84 -5.39 -2.43
N ILE A 201 11.91 -5.54 -3.19
CA ILE A 201 13.27 -5.23 -2.76
C ILE A 201 13.93 -4.34 -3.80
N SER A 202 14.92 -3.57 -3.36
CA SER A 202 15.71 -2.69 -4.23
C SER A 202 17.13 -3.22 -4.37
N GLY A 203 17.79 -2.83 -5.46
CA GLY A 203 19.24 -2.95 -5.62
C GLY A 203 20.04 -2.03 -4.68
N PRO A 204 21.35 -1.88 -4.93
CA PRO A 204 22.23 -1.02 -4.12
C PRO A 204 21.81 0.45 -4.15
N CYS A 205 21.97 1.14 -3.02
CA CYS A 205 21.67 2.56 -2.92
C CYS A 205 22.84 3.43 -3.38
N GLY A 206 22.65 4.15 -4.49
CA GLY A 206 23.66 4.98 -5.14
C GLY A 206 23.32 6.47 -5.21
N LEU A 207 22.48 7.00 -4.30
CA LEU A 207 22.14 8.42 -4.35
C LEU A 207 23.37 9.27 -3.99
N SER A 208 23.77 10.19 -4.86
CA SER A 208 24.97 11.03 -4.68
C SER A 208 24.66 12.48 -4.35
N GLY A 209 23.44 12.95 -4.64
CA GLY A 209 23.01 14.30 -4.34
C GLY A 209 22.66 14.47 -2.86
N ARG A 210 23.26 15.45 -2.18
CA ARG A 210 22.85 15.80 -0.82
C ARG A 210 21.43 16.39 -0.85
N PRO A 211 20.45 15.81 -0.13
CA PRO A 211 19.09 16.33 -0.12
C PRO A 211 19.04 17.76 0.43
N VAL A 212 18.21 18.61 -0.17
CA VAL A 212 17.95 19.97 0.30
C VAL A 212 16.45 20.13 0.51
N ILE A 213 16.05 20.62 1.67
CA ILE A 213 14.65 20.92 1.99
C ILE A 213 14.40 22.40 1.67
N SER A 214 13.37 22.68 0.88
CA SER A 214 12.89 24.05 0.61
C SER A 214 11.53 24.35 1.25
N GLY A 215 10.80 23.32 1.70
CA GLY A 215 9.54 23.50 2.39
C GLY A 215 9.02 22.21 3.00
N VAL A 216 8.31 22.34 4.11
CA VAL A 216 7.60 21.26 4.81
C VAL A 216 6.21 21.79 5.14
N GLY A 217 5.19 21.03 4.78
CA GLY A 217 3.81 21.45 4.99
C GLY A 217 2.80 20.32 4.98
N ASN A 218 1.57 20.65 5.36
CA ASN A 218 0.43 19.75 5.33
C ASN A 218 0.22 19.22 3.89
N ALA A 219 0.10 17.90 3.74
CA ALA A 219 0.00 17.25 2.44
C ALA A 219 -1.28 17.57 1.65
N ALA A 220 -2.33 18.03 2.33
CA ALA A 220 -3.63 18.33 1.75
C ALA A 220 -3.77 19.81 1.36
N SER A 221 -3.41 20.70 2.29
CA SER A 221 -3.53 22.15 2.10
C SER A 221 -2.26 22.82 1.53
N TYR A 222 -1.11 22.14 1.59
CA TYR A 222 0.21 22.70 1.34
C TYR A 222 0.58 23.87 2.27
N ALA A 223 -0.19 24.12 3.33
CA ALA A 223 0.16 25.10 4.36
C ALA A 223 1.47 24.69 5.04
N THR A 224 2.44 25.61 5.09
CA THR A 224 3.78 25.36 5.59
C THR A 224 3.95 25.79 7.05
N GLY A 225 5.00 25.29 7.71
CA GLY A 225 5.41 25.74 9.04
C GLY A 225 4.72 25.06 10.22
N GLN A 226 3.62 24.35 9.99
CA GLN A 226 2.92 23.56 11.01
C GLN A 226 2.61 22.14 10.52
N ILE A 227 2.80 21.17 11.41
CA ILE A 227 2.43 19.77 11.24
C ILE A 227 1.82 19.23 12.55
N THR A 228 1.16 18.08 12.48
CA THR A 228 0.63 17.40 13.68
C THR A 228 0.99 15.92 13.65
N THR A 229 0.89 15.27 14.81
CA THR A 229 1.07 13.82 14.99
C THR A 229 0.18 13.04 14.03
N ASN A 230 0.72 11.96 13.46
CA ASN A 230 0.09 11.14 12.40
C ASN A 230 -0.34 11.91 11.13
N GLY A 231 -0.12 13.22 11.04
CA GLY A 231 -0.51 14.02 9.89
C GLY A 231 0.31 13.66 8.64
N LEU A 232 -0.36 13.59 7.50
CA LEU A 232 0.30 13.50 6.20
C LEU A 232 0.97 14.83 5.85
N VAL A 233 2.25 14.75 5.49
CA VAL A 233 3.15 15.89 5.25
C VAL A 233 3.77 15.74 3.86
N THR A 234 3.82 16.85 3.13
CA THR A 234 4.64 16.99 1.92
C THR A 234 5.88 17.80 2.25
N ILE A 235 7.04 17.25 1.87
CA ILE A 235 8.32 17.94 1.91
C ILE A 235 8.75 18.20 0.47
N VAL A 236 9.05 19.44 0.15
CA VAL A 236 9.56 19.86 -1.16
C VAL A 236 11.03 20.26 -1.04
N GLY A 237 11.76 20.08 -2.13
CA GLY A 237 13.20 20.26 -2.14
C GLY A 237 13.86 19.86 -3.44
N SER A 238 15.12 19.45 -3.33
CA SER A 238 15.91 18.95 -4.45
C SER A 238 16.82 17.80 -4.00
N ASN A 239 17.35 17.06 -4.98
CA ASN A 239 18.25 15.94 -4.79
C ASN A 239 17.65 14.78 -3.94
N PHE A 240 16.34 14.60 -4.00
CA PHE A 240 15.68 13.48 -3.32
C PHE A 240 15.82 12.19 -4.14
N LEU A 241 15.61 12.28 -5.45
CA LEU A 241 15.93 11.26 -6.44
C LEU A 241 16.49 11.92 -7.70
N PRO A 242 17.18 11.16 -8.57
CA PRO A 242 17.53 11.62 -9.91
C PRO A 242 16.32 12.11 -10.70
N ARG A 243 16.54 13.11 -11.56
CA ARG A 243 15.47 13.73 -12.38
C ARG A 243 14.76 12.70 -13.25
N GLY A 244 13.43 12.83 -13.34
CA GLY A 244 12.58 11.91 -14.11
C GLY A 244 12.19 10.64 -13.36
N MET A 245 12.88 10.32 -12.25
CA MET A 245 12.49 9.20 -11.39
C MET A 245 11.44 9.61 -10.37
N ARG A 246 10.50 8.69 -10.14
CA ARG A 246 9.49 8.76 -9.10
C ARG A 246 9.24 7.36 -8.57
N ARG A 247 8.93 7.26 -7.29
CA ARG A 247 8.47 6.05 -6.65
C ARG A 247 7.19 6.33 -5.89
N LEU A 248 6.14 5.69 -6.36
CA LEU A 248 4.91 5.51 -5.61
C LEU A 248 5.07 4.33 -4.69
N LEU A 249 4.57 4.36 -3.46
CA LEU A 249 4.45 3.16 -2.66
C LEU A 249 3.69 2.04 -3.39
N HIS A 250 4.12 0.80 -3.18
CA HIS A 250 3.54 -0.42 -3.70
C HIS A 250 3.18 -1.36 -2.54
N PRO A 251 2.13 -2.20 -2.61
CA PRO A 251 1.80 -3.13 -1.52
C PRO A 251 2.96 -4.02 -1.08
N GLY A 252 3.85 -4.38 -2.01
CA GLY A 252 5.06 -5.15 -1.70
C GLY A 252 6.11 -4.43 -0.86
N ASP A 253 5.98 -3.12 -0.66
CA ASP A 253 6.88 -2.34 0.20
C ASP A 253 6.51 -2.43 1.68
N PHE A 254 5.30 -2.90 1.99
CA PHE A 254 4.89 -3.09 3.36
C PHE A 254 5.78 -4.13 4.04
N ASP A 255 6.08 -3.88 5.31
CA ASP A 255 6.75 -4.82 6.18
C ASP A 255 5.84 -5.09 7.37
N ASP A 256 5.38 -6.34 7.48
CA ASP A 256 4.38 -6.77 8.48
C ASP A 256 3.13 -5.86 8.54
N GLY A 257 2.64 -5.43 7.37
CA GLY A 257 1.44 -4.59 7.26
C GLY A 257 1.65 -3.12 7.58
N LEU A 258 2.90 -2.69 7.80
CA LEU A 258 3.26 -1.30 8.05
C LEU A 258 3.83 -0.64 6.80
N PHE A 259 3.59 0.67 6.66
CA PHE A 259 4.26 1.50 5.67
C PHE A 259 5.78 1.50 5.93
N PRO A 260 6.60 1.45 4.86
CA PRO A 260 8.04 1.48 5.01
C PRO A 260 8.49 2.84 5.55
N LYS A 261 9.65 2.85 6.21
CA LYS A 261 10.34 4.07 6.70
C LYS A 261 11.47 4.52 5.76
N GLU A 262 11.66 3.79 4.67
CA GLU A 262 12.59 4.08 3.58
C GLU A 262 11.95 3.68 2.25
N LEU A 263 12.05 4.52 1.22
CA LEU A 263 11.54 4.24 -0.12
C LEU A 263 12.54 4.78 -1.14
N SER A 264 12.98 3.92 -2.06
CA SER A 264 14.01 4.25 -3.06
C SER A 264 15.25 4.92 -2.45
N CYS A 265 15.79 4.33 -1.39
CA CYS A 265 16.98 4.82 -0.69
C CYS A 265 16.83 6.19 -0.03
N LEU A 266 15.60 6.70 0.10
CA LEU A 266 15.30 7.94 0.79
C LEU A 266 14.46 7.66 2.03
N ALA A 267 14.76 8.39 3.11
CA ALA A 267 13.98 8.35 4.32
C ALA A 267 13.93 9.74 4.97
N VAL A 268 12.97 9.95 5.85
CA VAL A 268 12.76 11.23 6.54
C VAL A 268 12.79 11.00 8.04
N GLU A 269 13.48 11.88 8.76
CA GLU A 269 13.43 11.96 10.22
C GLU A 269 12.70 13.22 10.64
N ILE A 270 11.71 13.08 11.54
CA ILE A 270 11.02 14.20 12.20
C ILE A 270 11.28 14.03 13.69
N ASN A 271 11.93 15.03 14.29
CA ASN A 271 12.40 14.98 15.68
C ASN A 271 13.26 13.74 15.98
N GLY A 272 14.11 13.34 15.03
CA GLY A 272 14.98 12.15 15.15
C GLY A 272 14.26 10.80 14.96
N VAL A 273 12.95 10.79 14.71
CA VAL A 273 12.17 9.56 14.48
C VAL A 273 11.89 9.36 12.99
N ARG A 274 12.16 8.17 12.47
CA ARG A 274 11.91 7.81 11.07
C ARG A 274 10.41 7.81 10.75
N ALA A 275 10.03 8.60 9.76
CA ALA A 275 8.67 8.77 9.30
C ALA A 275 8.29 7.71 8.25
N PRO A 276 7.08 7.12 8.32
CA PRO A 276 6.53 6.33 7.23
C PRO A 276 6.46 7.13 5.93
N ILE A 277 6.88 6.53 4.81
CA ILE A 277 6.99 7.18 3.50
C ILE A 277 6.03 6.55 2.49
N ALA A 278 5.31 7.39 1.75
CA ALA A 278 4.30 6.96 0.79
C ALA A 278 4.66 7.32 -0.66
N TYR A 279 5.57 8.28 -0.85
CA TYR A 279 5.92 8.77 -2.18
C TYR A 279 7.24 9.51 -2.17
N VAL A 280 8.01 9.37 -3.25
CA VAL A 280 9.21 10.18 -3.51
C VAL A 280 9.37 10.45 -5.01
N ASP A 281 9.77 11.67 -5.38
CA ASP A 281 10.37 11.99 -6.67
C ASP A 281 11.59 12.91 -6.48
N SER A 282 12.12 13.48 -7.57
CA SER A 282 13.32 14.31 -7.50
C SER A 282 13.23 15.56 -6.63
N GLY A 283 12.01 16.07 -6.38
CA GLY A 283 11.80 17.32 -5.65
C GLY A 283 10.70 17.28 -4.58
N GLN A 284 10.07 16.13 -4.37
CA GLN A 284 9.00 15.97 -3.40
C GLN A 284 9.08 14.60 -2.70
N VAL A 285 8.88 14.58 -1.39
CA VAL A 285 8.66 13.36 -0.61
C VAL A 285 7.42 13.54 0.27
N ASN A 286 6.56 12.52 0.32
CA ASN A 286 5.36 12.52 1.16
C ASN A 286 5.50 11.47 2.25
N VAL A 287 5.30 11.91 3.48
CA VAL A 287 5.47 11.10 4.68
C VAL A 287 4.30 11.29 5.64
N GLN A 288 4.16 10.37 6.57
CA GLN A 288 3.33 10.56 7.74
C GLN A 288 4.21 11.00 8.90
N THR A 289 3.80 12.03 9.63
CA THR A 289 4.46 12.41 10.88
C THR A 289 4.43 11.22 11.85
N PRO A 290 5.56 10.87 12.50
CA PRO A 290 5.58 9.85 13.55
C PRO A 290 4.58 10.14 14.69
N SER A 291 4.12 9.10 15.38
CA SER A 291 3.25 9.22 16.56
C SER A 291 4.03 9.74 17.76
N ILE A 292 4.28 11.05 17.80
CA ILE A 292 4.98 11.74 18.88
C ILE A 292 4.09 12.82 19.48
N THR A 293 4.27 13.10 20.77
CA THR A 293 3.43 14.04 21.54
C THR A 293 4.12 15.37 21.84
N VAL A 294 5.34 15.58 21.32
CA VAL A 294 6.08 16.84 21.46
C VAL A 294 5.33 17.96 20.73
N LEU A 295 5.29 19.16 21.31
CA LEU A 295 4.75 20.37 20.68
C LEU A 295 5.85 21.43 20.56
N GLY A 296 5.69 22.34 19.60
CA GLY A 296 6.66 23.40 19.32
C GLY A 296 7.66 23.03 18.22
N PRO A 297 8.80 23.72 18.12
CA PRO A 297 9.74 23.55 17.01
C PRO A 297 10.39 22.17 17.04
N VAL A 298 10.30 21.44 15.93
CA VAL A 298 10.95 20.13 15.73
C VAL A 298 11.77 20.13 14.45
N PRO A 299 12.95 19.46 14.43
CA PRO A 299 13.78 19.35 13.24
C PRO A 299 13.23 18.28 12.28
N VAL A 300 13.31 18.57 10.98
CA VAL A 300 13.01 17.65 9.87
C VAL A 300 14.25 17.49 9.02
N ARG A 301 14.64 16.24 8.74
CA ARG A 301 15.76 15.91 7.86
C ARG A 301 15.34 14.90 6.81
N VAL A 302 15.82 15.10 5.59
CA VAL A 302 15.76 14.10 4.51
C VAL A 302 17.12 13.42 4.43
N ILE A 303 17.11 12.10 4.33
CA ILE A 303 18.30 11.26 4.40
C ILE A 303 18.33 10.35 3.17
N ALA A 304 19.35 10.50 2.35
CA ALA A 304 19.67 9.61 1.25
C ALA A 304 20.64 8.51 1.72
N ASN A 305 20.46 7.30 1.23
CA ASN A 305 21.18 6.08 1.60
C ASN A 305 21.21 5.85 3.13
N PRO A 306 20.07 5.89 3.84
CA PRO A 306 20.05 5.82 5.29
C PRO A 306 20.73 4.55 5.82
N GLY A 307 21.55 4.69 6.86
CA GLY A 307 22.29 3.60 7.51
C GLY A 307 23.44 3.01 6.69
N ARG A 308 23.78 3.56 5.52
CA ARG A 308 24.83 3.05 4.63
C ARG A 308 26.07 3.95 4.71
N SER A 309 27.22 3.43 4.25
CA SER A 309 28.50 4.16 4.31
C SER A 309 28.52 5.47 3.50
N ASN A 310 27.65 5.58 2.48
CA ASN A 310 27.42 6.77 1.66
C ASN A 310 26.18 7.57 2.09
N GLU A 311 25.76 7.50 3.36
CA GLU A 311 24.62 8.27 3.88
C GLU A 311 24.84 9.78 3.70
N LEU A 312 23.84 10.47 3.14
CA LEU A 312 23.81 11.93 3.00
C LEU A 312 22.57 12.47 3.69
N ARG A 313 22.77 13.37 4.66
CA ARG A 313 21.67 14.05 5.37
C ARG A 313 21.51 15.49 4.89
N SER A 314 20.28 15.97 4.78
CA SER A 314 20.00 17.40 4.60
C SER A 314 20.38 18.20 5.86
N GLU A 315 20.51 19.52 5.69
CA GLU A 315 20.34 20.43 6.82
C GLU A 315 18.94 20.27 7.44
N ALA A 316 18.82 20.56 8.73
CA ALA A 316 17.54 20.46 9.42
C ALA A 316 16.64 21.64 9.02
N ALA A 317 15.46 21.35 8.47
CA ALA A 317 14.38 22.31 8.42
C ALA A 317 13.64 22.31 9.77
N THR A 318 13.14 23.46 10.21
CA THR A 318 12.35 23.55 11.45
C THR A 318 10.88 23.75 11.10
N VAL A 319 10.01 22.97 11.74
CA VAL A 319 8.55 23.13 11.69
C VAL A 319 7.98 23.08 13.09
N ASN A 320 6.81 23.69 13.31
CA ASN A 320 6.11 23.59 14.58
C ASN A 320 5.18 22.38 14.59
N MET A 321 5.39 21.47 15.53
CA MET A 321 4.43 20.44 15.88
C MET A 321 3.31 21.07 16.71
N VAL A 322 2.08 20.95 16.24
CA VAL A 322 0.87 21.48 16.88
C VAL A 322 -0.17 20.37 17.05
N ASN A 323 -1.15 20.58 17.92
CA ASN A 323 -2.22 19.60 18.12
C ASN A 323 -3.04 19.39 16.84
N TYR A 324 -3.41 20.47 16.15
CA TYR A 324 -4.26 20.41 14.96
C TYR A 324 -3.62 21.24 13.85
N ALA A 325 -3.53 20.63 12.66
CA ALA A 325 -3.16 21.32 11.44
C ALA A 325 -4.05 20.78 10.31
N PRO A 326 -5.38 21.01 10.39
CA PRO A 326 -6.33 20.35 9.51
C PRO A 326 -6.20 20.87 8.07
N GLY A 327 -6.29 19.97 7.11
CA GLY A 327 -6.32 20.31 5.68
C GLY A 327 -7.22 19.35 4.91
N LEU A 328 -7.93 19.87 3.92
CA LEU A 328 -8.74 19.08 2.97
C LEU A 328 -7.97 18.86 1.69
N PHE A 329 -7.98 17.65 1.16
CA PHE A 329 -7.30 17.42 -0.11
C PHE A 329 -8.14 17.94 -1.28
N GLN A 330 -7.47 18.36 -2.35
CA GLN A 330 -8.11 18.91 -3.54
C GLN A 330 -7.76 18.08 -4.78
N PHE A 331 -8.62 18.14 -5.80
CA PHE A 331 -8.23 17.67 -7.12
C PHE A 331 -7.20 18.61 -7.75
N PRO A 332 -6.19 18.09 -8.45
CA PRO A 332 -5.06 18.89 -8.93
C PRO A 332 -5.52 19.98 -9.91
N GLY A 333 -5.04 21.21 -9.71
CA GLY A 333 -5.36 22.32 -10.61
C GLY A 333 -6.80 22.86 -10.45
N THR A 334 -7.50 22.46 -9.40
CA THR A 334 -8.86 22.94 -9.08
C THR A 334 -8.93 23.43 -7.63
N SER A 335 -9.98 24.18 -7.29
CA SER A 335 -10.37 24.46 -5.90
C SER A 335 -11.23 23.34 -5.29
N ASN A 336 -11.61 22.34 -6.09
CA ASN A 336 -12.55 21.33 -5.67
C ASN A 336 -11.89 20.34 -4.72
N ILE A 337 -12.55 20.11 -3.59
CA ILE A 337 -12.16 19.09 -2.63
C ILE A 337 -12.22 17.73 -3.32
N ALA A 338 -11.21 16.91 -3.06
CA ALA A 338 -11.17 15.55 -3.55
C ALA A 338 -12.28 14.75 -2.88
N ALA A 339 -13.32 14.46 -3.66
CA ALA A 339 -14.57 13.94 -3.16
C ALA A 339 -15.24 13.00 -4.16
N HIS A 340 -16.03 12.08 -3.66
CA HIS A 340 -16.89 11.21 -4.46
C HIS A 340 -18.24 11.01 -3.78
N VAL A 341 -19.24 10.58 -4.53
CA VAL A 341 -20.51 10.12 -3.95
C VAL A 341 -20.29 8.88 -3.09
N ALA A 342 -21.10 8.69 -2.05
CA ALA A 342 -20.89 7.64 -1.05
C ALA A 342 -20.80 6.22 -1.61
N ASP A 343 -21.44 5.93 -2.74
CA ASP A 343 -21.40 4.63 -3.43
C ASP A 343 -20.20 4.47 -4.39
N GLY A 344 -19.38 5.51 -4.54
CA GLY A 344 -18.21 5.52 -5.43
C GLY A 344 -18.51 5.67 -6.91
N SER A 345 -19.78 5.84 -7.32
CA SER A 345 -20.17 5.86 -8.75
C SER A 345 -19.69 7.09 -9.51
N ALA A 346 -19.42 8.21 -8.82
CA ALA A 346 -19.03 9.49 -9.41
C ALA A 346 -18.06 10.28 -8.51
N TYR A 347 -17.09 10.96 -9.13
CA TYR A 347 -16.33 12.00 -8.46
C TYR A 347 -17.14 13.30 -8.38
N ILE A 348 -16.90 14.09 -7.35
CA ILE A 348 -17.55 15.38 -7.15
C ILE A 348 -16.62 16.50 -7.61
N GLY A 349 -16.82 16.98 -8.84
CA GLY A 349 -15.89 17.86 -9.52
C GLY A 349 -16.23 18.08 -11.00
N PRO A 350 -15.42 18.88 -11.72
CA PRO A 350 -15.53 19.02 -13.16
C PRO A 350 -15.07 17.75 -13.88
N THR A 351 -15.55 17.53 -15.11
CA THR A 351 -15.18 16.36 -15.94
C THR A 351 -13.70 16.28 -16.30
N THR A 352 -12.96 17.38 -16.13
CA THR A 352 -11.50 17.41 -16.25
C THR A 352 -10.79 16.60 -15.16
N VAL A 353 -11.44 16.36 -14.02
CA VAL A 353 -10.92 15.49 -12.95
C VAL A 353 -11.11 14.02 -13.32
N ALA A 354 -12.29 13.65 -13.81
CA ALA A 354 -12.61 12.30 -14.27
C ALA A 354 -13.81 12.32 -15.22
N PRO A 355 -13.92 11.37 -16.17
CA PRO A 355 -15.05 11.30 -17.10
C PRO A 355 -16.42 11.17 -16.43
N ASN A 356 -16.50 10.49 -15.27
CA ASN A 356 -17.72 10.33 -14.48
C ASN A 356 -17.90 11.42 -13.41
N ALA A 357 -17.08 12.48 -13.41
CA ALA A 357 -17.21 13.56 -12.43
C ALA A 357 -18.43 14.43 -12.71
N ARG A 358 -19.12 14.85 -11.64
CA ARG A 358 -20.26 15.77 -11.69
C ARG A 358 -20.36 16.62 -10.42
N ALA A 359 -21.23 17.64 -10.47
CA ALA A 359 -21.63 18.33 -9.25
C ALA A 359 -22.42 17.41 -8.31
N ALA A 360 -22.30 17.66 -7.01
CA ALA A 360 -23.13 17.05 -5.99
C ALA A 360 -24.55 17.63 -6.03
N ARG A 361 -25.54 16.85 -5.61
CA ARG A 361 -26.93 17.32 -5.48
C ARG A 361 -27.24 17.67 -4.02
N PRO A 362 -28.10 18.67 -3.74
CA PRO A 362 -28.63 18.85 -2.40
C PRO A 362 -29.27 17.56 -1.85
N GLY A 363 -28.98 17.22 -0.60
CA GLY A 363 -29.41 15.97 0.05
C GLY A 363 -28.54 14.74 -0.28
N GLU A 364 -27.61 14.83 -1.22
CA GLU A 364 -26.69 13.74 -1.56
C GLU A 364 -25.62 13.55 -0.48
N VAL A 365 -25.22 12.29 -0.26
CA VAL A 365 -24.09 11.96 0.62
C VAL A 365 -22.83 11.87 -0.21
N ILE A 366 -21.83 12.65 0.18
CA ILE A 366 -20.50 12.63 -0.40
C ILE A 366 -19.46 12.26 0.65
N THR A 367 -18.35 11.72 0.18
CA THR A 367 -17.16 11.42 0.95
C THR A 367 -16.07 12.42 0.61
N VAL A 368 -15.50 13.09 1.60
CA VAL A 368 -14.37 14.02 1.44
C VAL A 368 -13.18 13.57 2.29
N TYR A 369 -11.97 13.95 1.87
CA TYR A 369 -10.73 13.49 2.50
C TYR A 369 -9.87 14.64 3.04
N GLY A 370 -9.18 14.38 4.16
CA GLY A 370 -8.28 15.35 4.76
C GLY A 370 -7.18 14.72 5.63
N THR A 371 -6.37 15.57 6.26
CA THR A 371 -5.29 15.19 7.18
C THR A 371 -5.14 16.21 8.29
N GLY A 372 -4.56 15.79 9.42
CA GLY A 372 -4.16 16.70 10.49
C GLY A 372 -5.23 17.02 11.53
N PHE A 373 -6.22 16.13 11.68
CA PHE A 373 -7.32 16.23 12.65
C PHE A 373 -7.01 15.60 14.03
N ASN A 374 -5.77 15.09 14.21
CA ASN A 374 -5.29 14.49 15.46
C ASN A 374 -6.04 13.20 15.86
N ALA A 375 -5.81 12.71 17.07
CA ALA A 375 -6.19 11.38 17.54
C ALA A 375 -7.66 10.96 17.28
N THR A 376 -7.80 9.67 16.98
CA THR A 376 -9.07 8.96 16.81
C THR A 376 -9.21 7.86 17.88
N GLU A 377 -10.43 7.32 18.02
CA GLU A 377 -10.73 6.15 18.84
C GLU A 377 -11.30 5.03 17.95
N PRO A 378 -10.64 3.85 17.85
CA PRO A 378 -9.35 3.51 18.47
C PRO A 378 -8.16 4.29 17.88
N PHE A 379 -7.09 4.40 18.67
CA PHE A 379 -5.84 5.06 18.26
C PHE A 379 -4.96 4.13 17.41
N TYR A 380 -4.42 4.67 16.32
CA TYR A 380 -3.48 3.98 15.44
C TYR A 380 -2.11 4.66 15.43
N GLN A 381 -1.04 3.87 15.43
CA GLN A 381 0.34 4.33 15.30
C GLN A 381 0.66 4.72 13.85
N ALA A 382 1.67 5.56 13.68
CA ALA A 382 2.14 5.99 12.37
C ALA A 382 2.67 4.80 11.57
N GLY A 383 2.19 4.66 10.34
CA GLY A 383 2.51 3.61 9.40
C GLY A 383 1.54 2.43 9.42
N GLU A 384 0.62 2.38 10.38
CA GLU A 384 -0.44 1.36 10.40
C GLU A 384 -1.51 1.64 9.34
N LEU A 385 -2.04 0.55 8.79
CA LEU A 385 -3.26 0.53 7.98
C LEU A 385 -4.48 0.41 8.89
N VAL A 386 -5.49 1.22 8.61
CA VAL A 386 -6.80 1.11 9.27
C VAL A 386 -7.55 -0.08 8.64
N PRO A 387 -8.05 -1.05 9.42
CA PRO A 387 -8.85 -2.16 8.88
C PRO A 387 -10.10 -1.67 8.13
N LEU A 388 -10.57 -2.46 7.15
CA LEU A 388 -11.70 -2.08 6.29
C LEU A 388 -13.04 -1.99 7.04
N ASP A 389 -13.19 -2.76 8.12
CA ASP A 389 -14.35 -2.83 8.98
C ASP A 389 -14.30 -1.87 10.17
N GLU A 390 -13.17 -1.20 10.40
CA GLU A 390 -12.95 -0.30 11.53
C GLU A 390 -13.73 1.03 11.39
N ARG A 391 -14.04 1.65 12.54
CA ARG A 391 -14.62 3.00 12.63
C ARG A 391 -13.84 3.86 13.63
N ALA A 392 -12.60 4.20 13.28
CA ALA A 392 -11.73 5.06 14.08
C ALA A 392 -12.17 6.54 14.01
N ARG A 393 -13.09 6.96 14.89
CA ARG A 393 -13.71 8.29 14.85
C ARG A 393 -12.84 9.35 15.51
N ILE A 394 -12.92 10.59 15.01
CA ILE A 394 -12.27 11.76 15.63
C ILE A 394 -12.80 11.92 17.06
N ARG A 395 -11.89 12.02 18.05
CA ARG A 395 -12.25 12.11 19.47
C ARG A 395 -12.73 13.51 19.87
N ASP A 396 -12.05 14.53 19.37
CA ASP A 396 -12.24 15.91 19.81
C ASP A 396 -13.36 16.60 19.02
N ARG A 397 -14.01 17.59 19.62
CA ARG A 397 -15.15 18.28 18.99
C ARG A 397 -14.70 19.06 17.75
N PHE A 398 -15.47 18.92 16.67
CA PHE A 398 -15.27 19.64 15.43
C PHE A 398 -16.59 20.21 14.89
N THR A 399 -16.50 21.16 13.97
CA THR A 399 -17.64 21.71 13.21
C THR A 399 -17.33 21.63 11.73
N ILE A 400 -18.32 21.25 10.91
CA ILE A 400 -18.22 21.32 9.45
C ILE A 400 -19.16 22.41 8.96
N LEU A 401 -18.62 23.38 8.23
CA LEU A 401 -19.38 24.44 7.56
C LEU A 401 -19.49 24.10 6.07
N VAL A 402 -20.69 24.14 5.51
CA VAL A 402 -20.95 24.00 4.07
C VAL A 402 -21.73 25.23 3.62
N GLY A 403 -21.16 26.02 2.71
CA GLY A 403 -21.74 27.31 2.31
C GLY A 403 -21.79 28.34 3.45
N GLY A 404 -20.94 28.18 4.46
CA GLY A 404 -20.92 29.02 5.66
C GLY A 404 -21.90 28.60 6.76
N ALA A 405 -22.82 27.66 6.49
CA ALA A 405 -23.73 27.12 7.49
C ALA A 405 -23.15 25.87 8.15
N ALA A 406 -23.26 25.75 9.48
CA ALA A 406 -22.86 24.54 10.19
C ALA A 406 -23.78 23.37 9.82
N LEU A 407 -23.18 22.23 9.46
CA LEU A 407 -23.91 20.99 9.25
C LEU A 407 -24.52 20.50 10.57
N ALA A 408 -25.76 20.01 10.50
CA ALA A 408 -26.36 19.31 11.61
C ALA A 408 -25.62 17.98 11.87
N ALA A 409 -25.59 17.52 13.11
CA ALA A 409 -24.91 16.27 13.47
C ALA A 409 -25.44 15.06 12.68
N GLY A 410 -26.75 15.03 12.35
CA GLY A 410 -27.36 13.98 11.53
C GLY A 410 -26.91 13.97 10.05
N ASP A 411 -26.33 15.06 9.57
CA ASP A 411 -25.77 15.17 8.22
C ASP A 411 -24.28 14.78 8.18
N ILE A 412 -23.68 14.44 9.31
CA ILE A 412 -22.30 13.94 9.43
C ILE A 412 -22.37 12.44 9.73
N LEU A 413 -22.40 11.62 8.68
CA LEU A 413 -22.59 10.17 8.79
C LEU A 413 -21.32 9.45 9.27
N TYR A 414 -20.15 10.02 8.96
CA TYR A 414 -18.85 9.54 9.43
C TYR A 414 -17.83 10.68 9.46
N ALA A 415 -16.93 10.64 10.44
CA ALA A 415 -15.77 11.53 10.56
C ALA A 415 -14.69 10.79 11.36
N GLY A 416 -13.63 10.37 10.69
CA GLY A 416 -12.63 9.46 11.26
C GLY A 416 -11.51 9.14 10.28
N LEU A 417 -10.65 8.19 10.63
CA LEU A 417 -9.66 7.69 9.68
C LEU A 417 -10.35 6.94 8.53
N ALA A 418 -9.78 7.04 7.34
CA ALA A 418 -10.27 6.34 6.15
C ALA A 418 -9.94 4.83 6.27
N PRO A 419 -10.92 3.92 6.25
CA PRO A 419 -10.67 2.48 6.25
C PRO A 419 -9.81 2.05 5.06
N GLY A 420 -8.86 1.13 5.30
CA GLY A 420 -7.90 0.65 4.30
C GLY A 420 -6.71 1.60 4.03
N ALA A 421 -6.71 2.80 4.63
CA ALA A 421 -5.64 3.79 4.42
C ALA A 421 -4.67 3.84 5.61
N ILE A 422 -3.54 4.52 5.40
CA ILE A 422 -2.61 4.87 6.48
C ILE A 422 -3.31 5.72 7.54
N SER A 423 -2.92 5.56 8.81
CA SER A 423 -3.46 6.21 10.03
C SER A 423 -3.37 7.76 10.12
N GLY A 424 -3.26 8.45 8.98
CA GLY A 424 -3.20 9.90 8.84
C GLY A 424 -4.14 10.46 7.77
N LEU A 425 -4.81 9.59 6.99
CA LEU A 425 -5.86 9.99 6.06
C LEU A 425 -7.20 9.93 6.78
N TYR A 426 -7.93 11.05 6.77
CA TYR A 426 -9.25 11.18 7.36
C TYR A 426 -10.30 11.22 6.26
N GLN A 427 -11.45 10.63 6.57
CA GLN A 427 -12.63 10.59 5.73
C GLN A 427 -13.81 11.22 6.47
N PHE A 428 -14.59 12.03 5.75
CA PHE A 428 -15.85 12.58 6.23
C PHE A 428 -16.96 12.23 5.23
N ASN A 429 -17.98 11.52 5.72
CA ASN A 429 -19.20 11.26 4.94
C ASN A 429 -20.23 12.30 5.36
N ILE A 430 -20.49 13.26 4.49
CA ILE A 430 -21.38 14.38 4.77
C ILE A 430 -22.54 14.41 3.79
N ARG A 431 -23.73 14.77 4.28
CA ARG A 431 -24.88 15.08 3.44
C ARG A 431 -24.84 16.54 3.05
N ILE A 432 -24.93 16.83 1.75
CA ILE A 432 -25.03 18.21 1.26
C ILE A 432 -26.36 18.79 1.75
N PRO A 433 -26.37 19.97 2.41
CA PRO A 433 -27.60 20.59 2.87
C PRO A 433 -28.63 20.75 1.75
N ALA A 434 -29.91 20.48 2.04
CA ALA A 434 -30.99 20.70 1.07
C ALA A 434 -31.09 22.18 0.63
N SER A 435 -30.62 23.10 1.48
CA SER A 435 -30.55 24.54 1.22
C SER A 435 -29.30 24.97 0.45
N ALA A 436 -28.40 24.07 0.07
CA ALA A 436 -27.20 24.42 -0.68
C ALA A 436 -27.57 25.07 -2.02
N SER A 437 -26.95 26.22 -2.30
CA SER A 437 -27.09 26.93 -3.58
C SER A 437 -26.31 26.20 -4.69
N ASP A 438 -26.74 26.39 -5.93
CA ASP A 438 -25.97 25.94 -7.09
C ASP A 438 -24.65 26.72 -7.18
N GLY A 439 -23.58 26.05 -7.61
CA GLY A 439 -22.25 26.63 -7.79
C GLY A 439 -21.18 26.03 -6.89
N GLU A 440 -20.08 26.75 -6.73
CA GLU A 440 -18.93 26.34 -5.92
C GLU A 440 -19.18 26.65 -4.44
N VAL A 441 -19.57 25.63 -3.68
CA VAL A 441 -19.95 25.78 -2.27
C VAL A 441 -18.73 25.58 -1.38
N PRO A 442 -18.30 26.57 -0.58
CA PRO A 442 -17.14 26.42 0.28
C PRO A 442 -17.40 25.41 1.39
N VAL A 443 -16.37 24.62 1.73
CA VAL A 443 -16.41 23.70 2.87
C VAL A 443 -15.24 23.99 3.80
N VAL A 444 -15.54 24.13 5.10
CA VAL A 444 -14.54 24.38 6.14
C VAL A 444 -14.76 23.41 7.28
N ILE A 445 -13.68 22.79 7.78
CA ILE A 445 -13.74 22.00 9.02
C ILE A 445 -12.93 22.73 10.09
N GLU A 446 -13.54 22.91 11.26
CA GLU A 446 -12.93 23.55 12.42
C GLU A 446 -12.73 22.54 13.54
N ILE A 447 -11.53 22.53 14.14
CA ILE A 447 -11.19 21.67 15.28
C ILE A 447 -10.10 22.35 16.11
N GLY A 448 -10.26 22.37 17.43
CA GLY A 448 -9.26 22.95 18.34
C GLY A 448 -8.87 24.40 18.04
N GLY A 449 -9.81 25.20 17.50
CA GLY A 449 -9.57 26.59 17.09
C GLY A 449 -8.81 26.76 15.77
N GLN A 450 -8.49 25.66 15.07
CA GLN A 450 -7.86 25.67 13.74
C GLN A 450 -8.90 25.38 12.66
N ARG A 451 -8.67 25.92 11.46
CA ARG A 451 -9.55 25.74 10.29
C ARG A 451 -8.78 25.09 9.15
N THR A 452 -9.47 24.27 8.35
CA THR A 452 -8.97 23.87 7.03
C THR A 452 -8.72 25.09 6.14
N GLN A 453 -7.90 24.93 5.12
CA GLN A 453 -7.50 26.05 4.25
C GLN A 453 -8.71 26.71 3.57
N PRO A 454 -8.69 28.04 3.36
CA PRO A 454 -9.77 28.75 2.69
C PRO A 454 -9.80 28.44 1.19
N GLY A 455 -10.92 28.76 0.55
CA GLY A 455 -11.05 28.71 -0.91
C GLY A 455 -11.27 27.32 -1.51
N VAL A 456 -11.41 26.28 -0.68
CA VAL A 456 -11.78 24.94 -1.15
C VAL A 456 -13.28 24.74 -1.19
N THR A 457 -13.75 24.11 -2.26
CA THR A 457 -15.17 24.08 -2.63
C THR A 457 -15.63 22.69 -3.03
N ILE A 458 -16.95 22.49 -3.00
CA ILE A 458 -17.64 21.37 -3.65
C ILE A 458 -18.61 21.99 -4.67
N PRO A 459 -18.60 21.55 -5.95
CA PRO A 459 -19.59 21.99 -6.91
C PRO A 459 -20.94 21.36 -6.59
N VAL A 460 -21.99 22.17 -6.48
CA VAL A 460 -23.37 21.75 -6.21
C VAL A 460 -24.28 22.15 -7.36
N ARG A 461 -25.18 21.26 -7.77
CA ARG A 461 -26.23 21.53 -8.77
C ARG A 461 -27.49 20.73 -8.47
N ARG A 462 -28.64 21.39 -8.45
CA ARG A 462 -29.97 20.77 -8.31
C ARG A 462 -30.34 19.83 -9.44
#